data_AF-A0A485NYU1-F1
#
_entry.id   AF-A0A485NYU1-F1
#
_cell.length_a   1.000
_cell.length_b   1.000
_cell.length_c   1.000
_cell.angle_alpha   90.00
_cell.angle_beta   90.00
_cell.angle_gamma   90.00
#
_symmetry.space_group_name_H-M   'P 1'
#
loop_
_entity.id
_entity.type
_entity.pdbx_description
1 polymer ?
#
loop_
_entity_poly.entity_id
_entity_poly.type
_entity_poly.pdbx_seq_one_letter_code
_entity_poly.pdbx_strand_id
1 'polypeptide(L)'
;MPGTKRFQHVIETPEPGKWEPLPITEKSNPLTQDLDRADAEQIVRLLGQCDAEIFQEKGQVMPMYQRLYSESVLTTMVQVAGKVQEVLKLIIAGLVVLSGGGISGRMAFFMSKGLGQKPLYTYLIAGGDRSVVASREGTEDSALHRIEKLKKVATGKKRVIVTGISVRLFAPFVAGQMDYCMDNPTIFLPVLVGFNPVNMARNDPIEDWRSTF
;
A
#
# COMPACT_ATOMS: atom_id res chain seq x y z
N MET A 1 34.87 0.88 -2.20
CA MET A 1 34.72 1.12 -0.75
C MET A 1 33.35 0.59 -0.35
N PRO A 2 33.23 -0.33 0.62
CA PRO A 2 31.93 -0.84 1.06
C PRO A 2 31.14 0.32 1.65
N GLY A 3 29.93 0.57 1.13
CA GLY A 3 29.10 1.66 1.60
C GLY A 3 28.77 1.48 3.08
N THR A 4 29.16 2.45 3.92
CA THR A 4 28.75 2.48 5.33
C THR A 4 27.22 2.55 5.40
N LYS A 5 26.62 1.52 6.02
CA LYS A 5 25.20 1.47 6.37
C LYS A 5 24.92 2.54 7.44
N ARG A 6 23.83 3.30 7.27
CA ARG A 6 23.43 4.44 8.11
C ARG A 6 22.66 3.99 9.36
N PHE A 7 21.93 2.90 9.27
CA PHE A 7 21.16 2.27 10.34
C PHE A 7 21.69 0.86 10.63
N GLN A 8 21.38 0.35 11.81
CA GLN A 8 21.73 -1.01 12.20
C GLN A 8 20.75 -2.00 11.56
N HIS A 9 21.26 -2.89 10.71
CA HIS A 9 20.49 -3.98 10.12
C HIS A 9 20.80 -5.30 10.81
N VAL A 10 19.77 -6.12 11.05
CA VAL A 10 19.91 -7.51 11.55
C VAL A 10 20.10 -8.50 10.39
N ILE A 11 19.80 -8.09 9.15
CA ILE A 11 19.85 -8.92 7.94
C ILE A 11 20.76 -8.26 6.90
N GLU A 12 21.57 -9.05 6.20
CA GLU A 12 22.34 -8.57 5.04
C GLU A 12 21.43 -8.38 3.81
N THR A 13 21.64 -7.29 3.08
CA THR A 13 20.85 -6.95 1.89
C THR A 13 21.70 -7.11 0.63
N PRO A 14 21.14 -7.60 -0.48
CA PRO A 14 21.90 -7.85 -1.71
C PRO A 14 22.33 -6.55 -2.41
N GLU A 15 23.28 -6.67 -3.36
CA GLU A 15 23.75 -5.56 -4.18
C GLU A 15 22.66 -5.06 -5.18
N PRO A 16 22.62 -3.77 -5.54
CA PRO A 16 21.51 -3.20 -6.34
C PRO A 16 21.50 -3.64 -7.82
N GLY A 17 20.33 -4.04 -8.35
CA GLY A 17 20.14 -4.46 -9.76
C GLY A 17 19.81 -3.35 -10.79
N LYS A 18 19.81 -3.70 -12.11
CA LYS A 18 19.45 -2.85 -13.27
C LYS A 18 18.02 -3.10 -13.77
N TRP A 19 17.30 -2.08 -14.27
CA TRP A 19 15.83 -2.15 -14.46
C TRP A 19 15.29 -1.54 -15.79
N GLU A 20 14.25 -2.14 -16.39
CA GLU A 20 13.55 -1.81 -17.68
C GLU A 20 12.45 -0.68 -17.58
N PRO A 21 11.79 -0.19 -18.67
CA PRO A 21 10.89 0.98 -18.64
C PRO A 21 9.42 0.68 -18.28
N LEU A 22 9.16 -0.21 -17.33
CA LEU A 22 7.84 -0.44 -16.72
C LEU A 22 7.73 0.29 -15.36
N PRO A 23 6.54 0.44 -14.75
CA PRO A 23 6.44 0.78 -13.32
C PRO A 23 7.24 -0.23 -12.49
N ILE A 24 7.87 0.19 -11.38
CA ILE A 24 8.78 -0.65 -10.58
C ILE A 24 8.15 -2.01 -10.24
N THR A 25 6.89 -1.99 -9.81
CA THR A 25 6.13 -3.19 -9.42
C THR A 25 5.81 -4.16 -10.55
N GLU A 26 5.99 -3.76 -11.82
CA GLU A 26 5.80 -4.60 -13.00
C GLU A 26 7.12 -5.03 -13.65
N LYS A 27 8.27 -4.60 -13.11
CA LYS A 27 9.58 -4.99 -13.64
C LYS A 27 9.96 -6.39 -13.18
N SER A 28 10.63 -7.14 -14.05
CA SER A 28 11.32 -8.37 -13.65
C SER A 28 12.49 -8.04 -12.72
N ASN A 29 12.65 -8.84 -11.65
CA ASN A 29 13.77 -8.71 -10.74
C ASN A 29 15.05 -9.29 -11.38
N PRO A 30 16.16 -8.52 -11.45
CA PRO A 30 17.43 -9.00 -12.01
C PRO A 30 18.01 -10.23 -11.30
N LEU A 31 17.68 -10.45 -10.02
CA LEU A 31 18.17 -11.59 -9.25
C LEU A 31 17.51 -12.92 -9.66
N THR A 32 16.32 -12.86 -10.25
CA THR A 32 15.44 -14.03 -10.45
C THR A 32 15.20 -14.36 -11.92
N GLN A 33 16.13 -14.02 -12.82
CA GLN A 33 15.96 -14.23 -14.28
C GLN A 33 15.81 -15.71 -14.65
N ASP A 34 16.48 -16.60 -13.91
CA ASP A 34 16.46 -18.06 -14.12
C ASP A 34 15.68 -18.81 -13.02
N LEU A 35 14.72 -18.15 -12.34
CA LEU A 35 13.97 -18.75 -11.23
C LEU A 35 13.18 -20.00 -11.66
N ASP A 36 12.74 -20.05 -12.92
CA ASP A 36 12.03 -21.18 -13.52
C ASP A 36 12.88 -22.45 -13.65
N ARG A 37 14.21 -22.32 -13.60
CA ARG A 37 15.19 -23.42 -13.68
C ARG A 37 15.83 -23.76 -12.35
N ALA A 38 15.51 -23.02 -11.30
CA ALA A 38 16.12 -23.17 -9.98
C ALA A 38 15.57 -24.39 -9.23
N ASP A 39 16.43 -25.05 -8.45
CA ASP A 39 15.98 -26.07 -7.49
C ASP A 39 15.30 -25.43 -6.27
N ALA A 40 14.72 -26.26 -5.40
CA ALA A 40 13.95 -25.76 -4.24
C ALA A 40 14.78 -24.91 -3.27
N GLU A 41 16.04 -25.25 -3.03
CA GLU A 41 16.92 -24.47 -2.15
C GLU A 41 17.26 -23.12 -2.78
N GLN A 42 17.56 -23.12 -4.07
CA GLN A 42 17.82 -21.93 -4.85
C GLN A 42 16.61 -21.00 -4.89
N ILE A 43 15.39 -21.53 -5.08
CA ILE A 43 14.15 -20.75 -5.03
C ILE A 43 14.01 -20.03 -3.69
N VAL A 44 14.17 -20.75 -2.57
CA VAL A 44 14.07 -20.15 -1.22
C VAL A 44 15.13 -19.06 -1.03
N ARG A 45 16.37 -19.31 -1.47
CA ARG A 45 17.45 -18.33 -1.38
C ARG A 45 17.16 -17.07 -2.19
N LEU A 46 16.71 -17.23 -3.44
CA LEU A 46 16.41 -16.13 -4.35
C LEU A 46 15.24 -15.27 -3.84
N LEU A 47 14.14 -15.90 -3.42
CA LEU A 47 12.99 -15.19 -2.88
C LEU A 47 13.33 -14.50 -1.54
N GLY A 48 14.14 -15.14 -0.69
CA GLY A 48 14.64 -14.52 0.53
C GLY A 48 15.52 -13.30 0.28
N GLN A 49 16.31 -13.30 -0.80
CA GLN A 49 17.07 -12.12 -1.23
C GLN A 49 16.14 -11.00 -1.71
N CYS A 50 15.08 -11.30 -2.48
CA CYS A 50 14.07 -10.31 -2.87
C CYS A 50 13.37 -9.69 -1.64
N ASP A 51 12.99 -10.49 -0.64
CA ASP A 51 12.40 -9.99 0.60
C ASP A 51 13.36 -9.05 1.35
N ALA A 52 14.66 -9.36 1.34
CA ALA A 52 15.68 -8.51 1.94
C ALA A 52 15.82 -7.14 1.23
N GLU A 53 15.45 -7.02 -0.05
CA GLU A 53 15.52 -5.75 -0.79
C GLU A 53 14.59 -4.67 -0.21
N ILE A 54 13.50 -5.07 0.46
CA ILE A 54 12.58 -4.15 1.19
C ILE A 54 13.35 -3.30 2.20
N PHE A 55 14.39 -3.88 2.80
CA PHE A 55 15.18 -3.27 3.87
C PHE A 55 16.48 -2.64 3.36
N GLN A 56 16.68 -2.46 2.06
CA GLN A 56 17.85 -1.74 1.55
C GLN A 56 17.76 -0.23 1.84
N GLU A 57 18.84 0.35 2.38
CA GLU A 57 18.93 1.80 2.63
C GLU A 57 19.27 2.63 1.39
N LYS A 58 20.12 2.08 0.51
CA LYS A 58 20.65 2.78 -0.67
C LYS A 58 20.45 1.91 -1.90
N GLY A 59 19.82 2.47 -2.94
CA GLY A 59 19.91 1.92 -4.29
C GLY A 59 21.08 2.60 -5.02
N GLN A 60 22.13 1.87 -5.35
CA GLN A 60 23.26 2.45 -6.12
C GLN A 60 22.87 2.78 -7.57
N VAL A 61 21.89 2.08 -8.16
CA VAL A 61 21.58 2.15 -9.59
C VAL A 61 20.53 3.22 -9.94
N MET A 62 19.66 3.58 -8.99
CA MET A 62 18.71 4.69 -9.13
C MET A 62 18.63 5.47 -7.81
N PRO A 63 19.57 6.42 -7.56
CA PRO A 63 19.57 7.26 -6.36
C PRO A 63 18.31 8.14 -6.21
N MET A 64 17.41 8.12 -7.21
CA MET A 64 16.19 8.91 -7.25
C MET A 64 14.99 8.29 -6.50
N TYR A 65 14.96 6.98 -6.26
CA TYR A 65 13.80 6.36 -5.60
C TYR A 65 13.94 6.35 -4.09
N GLN A 66 12.86 6.78 -3.43
CA GLN A 66 12.72 6.70 -1.99
C GLN A 66 12.60 5.21 -1.57
N ARG A 67 13.33 4.85 -0.52
CA ARG A 67 13.34 3.51 0.09
C ARG A 67 12.66 3.56 1.46
N LEU A 68 12.43 2.40 2.07
CA LEU A 68 11.78 2.32 3.39
C LEU A 68 12.45 3.19 4.46
N TYR A 69 13.79 3.23 4.47
CA TYR A 69 14.60 4.02 5.40
C TYR A 69 14.95 5.43 4.92
N SER A 70 14.35 5.90 3.82
CA SER A 70 14.51 7.29 3.40
C SER A 70 13.87 8.23 4.41
N GLU A 71 14.55 9.34 4.70
CA GLU A 71 14.11 10.31 5.70
C GLU A 71 12.69 10.82 5.41
N SER A 72 12.39 11.13 4.16
CA SER A 72 11.04 11.55 3.73
C SER A 72 9.98 10.50 4.05
N VAL A 73 10.24 9.21 3.80
CA VAL A 73 9.31 8.11 4.08
C VAL A 73 9.09 7.97 5.59
N LEU A 74 10.15 7.97 6.38
CA LEU A 74 10.07 7.89 7.85
C LEU A 74 9.32 9.10 8.43
N THR A 75 9.58 10.31 7.92
CA THR A 75 8.85 11.52 8.30
C THR A 75 7.36 11.41 7.99
N THR A 76 6.99 10.94 6.78
CA THR A 76 5.58 10.70 6.43
C THR A 76 4.92 9.68 7.35
N MET A 77 5.60 8.58 7.69
CA MET A 77 5.10 7.58 8.63
C MET A 77 4.82 8.20 10.01
N VAL A 78 5.73 9.03 10.53
CA VAL A 78 5.55 9.75 11.81
C VAL A 78 4.36 10.71 11.75
N GLN A 79 4.21 11.46 10.66
CA GLN A 79 3.09 12.38 10.47
C GLN A 79 1.75 11.64 10.47
N VAL A 80 1.65 10.53 9.72
CA VAL A 80 0.44 9.70 9.68
C VAL A 80 0.14 9.09 11.05
N ALA A 81 1.17 8.59 11.77
CA ALA A 81 1.00 8.05 13.10
C ALA A 81 0.44 9.09 14.09
N GLY A 82 0.91 10.35 14.02
CA GLY A 82 0.37 11.46 14.79
C GLY A 82 -1.13 11.70 14.51
N LYS A 83 -1.54 11.64 13.23
CA LYS A 83 -2.95 11.76 12.84
C LYS A 83 -3.81 10.59 13.29
N VAL A 84 -3.29 9.37 13.21
CA VAL A 84 -3.97 8.20 13.78
C VAL A 84 -4.16 8.37 15.29
N GLN A 85 -3.14 8.85 16.02
CA GLN A 85 -3.26 9.10 17.46
C GLN A 85 -4.36 10.12 17.79
N GLU A 86 -4.51 11.19 17.01
CA GLU A 86 -5.60 12.17 17.15
C GLU A 86 -6.98 11.50 17.01
N VAL A 87 -7.15 10.63 16.00
CA VAL A 87 -8.40 9.91 15.75
C VAL A 87 -8.69 8.89 16.86
N LEU A 88 -7.67 8.20 17.38
CA LEU A 88 -7.84 7.21 18.45
C LEU A 88 -8.32 7.82 19.77
N LYS A 89 -8.07 9.12 20.00
CA LYS A 89 -8.60 9.86 21.15
C LYS A 89 -10.11 10.14 21.01
N LEU A 90 -10.66 10.08 19.80
CA LEU A 90 -12.08 10.31 19.51
C LEU A 90 -12.88 9.00 19.55
N ILE A 91 -13.06 8.42 20.74
CA ILE A 91 -13.60 7.06 20.94
C ILE A 91 -14.92 6.78 20.18
N ILE A 92 -15.82 7.76 20.09
CA ILE A 92 -17.11 7.57 19.40
C ILE A 92 -17.07 8.10 17.96
N ALA A 93 -16.42 9.25 17.75
CA ALA A 93 -16.50 10.02 16.51
C ALA A 93 -15.33 9.78 15.55
N GLY A 94 -14.30 9.05 15.97
CA GLY A 94 -13.15 8.66 15.18
C GLY A 94 -13.33 7.31 14.49
N LEU A 95 -12.65 7.13 13.36
CA LEU A 95 -12.54 5.86 12.65
C LEU A 95 -11.26 5.82 11.79
N VAL A 96 -10.59 4.68 11.76
CA VAL A 96 -9.52 4.38 10.81
C VAL A 96 -10.01 3.27 9.90
N VAL A 97 -10.04 3.54 8.59
CA VAL A 97 -10.47 2.61 7.55
C VAL A 97 -9.22 2.17 6.77
N LEU A 98 -8.97 0.87 6.73
CA LEU A 98 -7.94 0.27 5.87
C LEU A 98 -8.63 -0.30 4.62
N SER A 99 -8.14 0.00 3.43
CA SER A 99 -8.88 -0.31 2.20
C SER A 99 -7.98 -0.84 1.09
N GLY A 100 -8.39 -1.90 0.38
CA GLY A 100 -7.63 -2.40 -0.78
C GLY A 100 -8.31 -3.55 -1.55
N GLY A 101 -7.75 -3.89 -2.71
CA GLY A 101 -8.13 -5.06 -3.50
C GLY A 101 -7.25 -6.29 -3.20
N GLY A 102 -7.70 -7.49 -3.56
CA GLY A 102 -6.93 -8.73 -3.46
C GLY A 102 -6.19 -8.93 -2.12
N ILE A 103 -4.87 -9.16 -2.19
CA ILE A 103 -4.00 -9.32 -1.02
C ILE A 103 -3.97 -8.04 -0.17
N SER A 104 -3.93 -6.86 -0.77
CA SER A 104 -3.96 -5.58 -0.03
C SER A 104 -5.24 -5.44 0.82
N GLY A 105 -6.39 -5.86 0.30
CA GLY A 105 -7.63 -5.91 1.06
C GLY A 105 -7.64 -6.96 2.17
N ARG A 106 -6.99 -8.11 1.96
CA ARG A 106 -6.81 -9.14 3.01
C ARG A 106 -5.86 -8.66 4.12
N MET A 107 -4.83 -7.89 3.77
CA MET A 107 -3.96 -7.21 4.73
C MET A 107 -4.75 -6.16 5.53
N ALA A 108 -5.60 -5.37 4.88
CA ALA A 108 -6.50 -4.43 5.56
C ALA A 108 -7.41 -5.15 6.57
N PHE A 109 -8.01 -6.28 6.17
CA PHE A 109 -8.77 -7.15 7.07
C PHE A 109 -7.94 -7.59 8.27
N PHE A 110 -6.79 -8.22 8.03
CA PHE A 110 -5.90 -8.75 9.07
C PHE A 110 -5.48 -7.66 10.07
N MET A 111 -5.01 -6.51 9.56
CA MET A 111 -4.56 -5.38 10.39
C MET A 111 -5.71 -4.76 11.20
N SER A 112 -6.91 -4.66 10.62
CA SER A 112 -8.08 -4.14 11.36
C SER A 112 -8.45 -4.99 12.58
N LYS A 113 -8.15 -6.30 12.54
CA LYS A 113 -8.37 -7.24 13.65
C LYS A 113 -7.19 -7.25 14.61
N GLY A 114 -5.96 -7.27 14.11
CA GLY A 114 -4.73 -7.31 14.91
C GLY A 114 -4.49 -6.04 15.73
N LEU A 115 -4.86 -4.86 15.21
CA LEU A 115 -4.76 -3.58 15.92
C LEU A 115 -5.95 -3.31 16.87
N GLY A 116 -6.96 -4.17 16.85
CA GLY A 116 -8.28 -3.89 17.44
C GLY A 116 -8.51 -4.54 18.80
N GLN A 117 -8.13 -3.87 19.89
CA GLN A 117 -8.80 -4.05 21.21
C GLN A 117 -10.01 -3.11 21.38
N LYS A 118 -10.20 -2.11 20.48
CA LYS A 118 -11.33 -1.15 20.48
C LYS A 118 -11.89 -0.99 19.05
N PRO A 119 -13.19 -0.69 18.86
CA PRO A 119 -13.86 -0.68 17.54
C PRO A 119 -13.58 0.60 16.72
N LEU A 120 -12.32 1.04 16.67
CA LEU A 120 -11.88 2.24 15.94
C LEU A 120 -11.21 1.92 14.60
N TYR A 121 -10.94 0.65 14.32
CA TYR A 121 -10.42 0.19 13.04
C TYR A 121 -11.48 -0.60 12.30
N THR A 122 -11.57 -0.39 10.99
CA THR A 122 -12.38 -1.18 10.08
C THR A 122 -11.64 -1.41 8.77
N TYR A 123 -12.15 -2.33 7.96
CA TYR A 123 -11.55 -2.68 6.69
C TYR A 123 -12.58 -2.61 5.56
N LEU A 124 -12.09 -2.31 4.37
CA LEU A 124 -12.83 -2.41 3.11
C LEU A 124 -12.00 -3.24 2.13
N ILE A 125 -12.61 -4.28 1.58
CA ILE A 125 -11.98 -5.14 0.57
C ILE A 125 -12.83 -5.13 -0.71
N ALA A 126 -12.18 -5.00 -1.87
CA ALA A 126 -12.85 -5.15 -3.15
C ALA A 126 -13.53 -6.52 -3.24
N GLY A 127 -14.83 -6.53 -3.56
CA GLY A 127 -15.65 -7.75 -3.59
C GLY A 127 -16.20 -8.22 -2.25
N GLY A 128 -15.92 -7.48 -1.16
CA GLY A 128 -16.46 -7.73 0.18
C GLY A 128 -15.86 -8.97 0.85
N ASP A 129 -16.47 -9.41 1.95
CA ASP A 129 -15.94 -10.48 2.82
C ASP A 129 -15.73 -11.81 2.08
N ARG A 130 -16.44 -12.05 0.98
CA ARG A 130 -16.19 -13.21 0.09
C ARG A 130 -14.78 -13.21 -0.49
N SER A 131 -14.19 -12.05 -0.75
CA SER A 131 -12.82 -11.90 -1.26
C SER A 131 -11.74 -12.22 -0.22
N VAL A 132 -12.11 -12.33 1.06
CA VAL A 132 -11.18 -12.79 2.11
C VAL A 132 -10.79 -14.25 1.87
N VAL A 133 -11.72 -15.07 1.38
CA VAL A 133 -11.55 -16.52 1.20
C VAL A 133 -11.51 -16.97 -0.26
N ALA A 134 -11.83 -16.10 -1.22
CA ALA A 134 -11.83 -16.41 -2.65
C ALA A 134 -11.13 -15.31 -3.47
N SER A 135 -10.55 -15.66 -4.62
CA SER A 135 -10.08 -14.64 -5.58
C SER A 135 -11.27 -14.02 -6.32
N ARG A 136 -11.30 -12.69 -6.39
CA ARG A 136 -12.34 -11.89 -7.05
C ARG A 136 -11.70 -10.63 -7.66
N GLU A 137 -10.67 -10.81 -8.47
CA GLU A 137 -9.80 -9.73 -8.98
C GLU A 137 -10.57 -8.60 -9.65
N GLY A 138 -11.46 -8.88 -10.61
CA GLY A 138 -12.21 -7.84 -11.33
C GLY A 138 -13.19 -7.00 -10.49
N THR A 139 -13.29 -7.25 -9.18
CA THR A 139 -14.10 -6.39 -8.29
C THR A 139 -13.39 -5.12 -7.86
N GLU A 140 -12.09 -4.97 -8.17
CA GLU A 140 -11.30 -3.77 -7.89
C GLU A 140 -11.38 -2.71 -8.99
N ASP A 141 -11.95 -3.04 -10.14
CA ASP A 141 -12.02 -2.16 -11.33
C ASP A 141 -13.10 -1.08 -11.25
N SER A 142 -14.00 -1.14 -10.26
CA SER A 142 -15.04 -0.12 -10.06
C SER A 142 -14.68 0.88 -8.96
N ALA A 143 -14.59 2.15 -9.32
CA ALA A 143 -14.41 3.26 -8.41
C ALA A 143 -15.74 3.66 -7.72
N LEU A 144 -16.83 3.79 -8.49
CA LEU A 144 -18.11 4.33 -8.00
C LEU A 144 -18.77 3.44 -6.96
N HIS A 145 -18.85 2.14 -7.24
CA HIS A 145 -19.67 1.19 -6.47
C HIS A 145 -19.12 0.94 -5.04
N ARG A 146 -18.00 1.58 -4.69
CA ARG A 146 -17.21 1.29 -3.49
C ARG A 146 -16.99 2.50 -2.60
N ILE A 147 -17.19 3.71 -3.14
CA ILE A 147 -17.37 4.93 -2.35
C ILE A 147 -18.60 4.82 -1.45
N GLU A 148 -19.68 4.19 -1.92
CA GLU A 148 -20.89 3.96 -1.11
C GLU A 148 -20.61 3.18 0.17
N LYS A 149 -19.72 2.18 0.09
CA LYS A 149 -19.31 1.40 1.24
C LYS A 149 -18.48 2.24 2.22
N LEU A 150 -17.60 3.11 1.72
CA LEU A 150 -16.86 4.07 2.54
C LEU A 150 -17.82 5.04 3.26
N LYS A 151 -18.79 5.62 2.54
CA LYS A 151 -19.84 6.48 3.12
C LYS A 151 -20.59 5.76 4.23
N LYS A 152 -20.97 4.51 4.01
CA LYS A 152 -21.70 3.70 4.99
C LYS A 152 -20.90 3.48 6.27
N VAL A 153 -19.61 3.12 6.18
CA VAL A 153 -18.79 2.91 7.39
C VAL A 153 -18.45 4.21 8.11
N ALA A 154 -18.38 5.33 7.39
CA ALA A 154 -18.11 6.65 7.94
C ALA A 154 -19.34 7.36 8.52
N THR A 155 -20.53 6.76 8.43
CA THR A 155 -21.79 7.39 8.89
C THR A 155 -21.71 7.73 10.39
N GLY A 156 -22.02 8.99 10.73
CA GLY A 156 -21.96 9.51 12.10
C GLY A 156 -20.56 9.82 12.65
N LYS A 157 -19.50 9.64 11.84
CA LYS A 157 -18.12 9.96 12.23
C LYS A 157 -17.80 11.43 11.95
N LYS A 158 -17.00 12.03 12.83
CA LYS A 158 -16.51 13.41 12.68
C LYS A 158 -15.11 13.47 12.08
N ARG A 159 -14.30 12.42 12.28
CA ARG A 159 -12.94 12.30 11.74
C ARG A 159 -12.68 10.86 11.30
N VAL A 160 -12.28 10.68 10.04
CA VAL A 160 -12.02 9.38 9.44
C VAL A 160 -10.70 9.43 8.70
N ILE A 161 -9.77 8.54 9.04
CA ILE A 161 -8.57 8.30 8.23
C ILE A 161 -8.87 7.15 7.29
N VAL A 162 -8.62 7.32 6.01
CA VAL A 162 -8.78 6.25 5.01
C VAL A 162 -7.41 5.94 4.43
N THR A 163 -6.87 4.79 4.80
CA THR A 163 -5.61 4.28 4.27
C THR A 163 -5.92 3.35 3.08
N GLY A 164 -5.83 3.90 1.87
CA GLY A 164 -5.95 3.17 0.62
C GLY A 164 -4.64 2.44 0.29
N ILE A 165 -4.70 1.13 0.08
CA ILE A 165 -3.54 0.28 -0.18
C ILE A 165 -3.63 -0.23 -1.62
N SER A 166 -2.74 0.25 -2.47
CA SER A 166 -2.57 -0.19 -3.85
C SER A 166 -1.09 -0.29 -4.17
N VAL A 167 -0.53 -1.50 -4.15
CA VAL A 167 0.90 -1.75 -4.38
C VAL A 167 1.39 -1.08 -5.67
N ARG A 168 0.60 -1.24 -6.74
CA ARG A 168 0.91 -0.74 -8.09
C ARG A 168 0.49 0.70 -8.35
N LEU A 169 -0.28 1.33 -7.46
CA LEU A 169 -1.00 2.59 -7.73
C LEU A 169 -1.89 2.50 -8.99
N PHE A 170 -2.75 1.47 -8.99
CA PHE A 170 -3.51 1.10 -10.19
C PHE A 170 -5.00 0.82 -9.91
N ALA A 171 -5.37 0.43 -8.69
CA ALA A 171 -6.70 -0.09 -8.38
C ALA A 171 -7.78 1.01 -8.37
N PRO A 172 -8.74 1.03 -9.31
CA PRO A 172 -9.82 2.03 -9.34
C PRO A 172 -10.63 2.11 -8.04
N PHE A 173 -10.83 0.97 -7.38
CA PHE A 173 -11.42 0.85 -6.05
C PHE A 173 -10.81 1.81 -5.03
N VAL A 174 -9.48 1.94 -5.03
CA VAL A 174 -8.75 2.83 -4.12
C VAL A 174 -8.80 4.26 -4.63
N ALA A 175 -8.62 4.48 -5.94
CA ALA A 175 -8.65 5.82 -6.54
C ALA A 175 -9.94 6.59 -6.22
N GLY A 176 -11.11 5.97 -6.44
CA GLY A 176 -12.40 6.60 -6.14
C GLY A 176 -12.58 6.95 -4.66
N GLN A 177 -12.04 6.13 -3.75
CA GLN A 177 -12.08 6.42 -2.31
C GLN A 177 -11.17 7.59 -1.95
N MET A 178 -9.98 7.67 -2.52
CA MET A 178 -9.06 8.79 -2.28
C MET A 178 -9.66 10.10 -2.82
N ASP A 179 -10.21 10.10 -4.04
CA ASP A 179 -10.87 11.27 -4.64
C ASP A 179 -12.04 11.75 -3.77
N TYR A 180 -12.91 10.82 -3.34
CA TYR A 180 -14.01 11.14 -2.44
C TYR A 180 -13.53 11.75 -1.10
N CYS A 181 -12.43 11.26 -0.55
CA CYS A 181 -11.86 11.82 0.68
C CYS A 181 -11.34 13.25 0.47
N MET A 182 -10.69 13.51 -0.67
CA MET A 182 -10.18 14.84 -1.03
C MET A 182 -11.31 15.86 -1.24
N ASP A 183 -12.46 15.42 -1.76
CA ASP A 183 -13.67 16.25 -1.87
C ASP A 183 -14.34 16.54 -0.51
N ASN A 184 -13.97 15.81 0.56
CA ASN A 184 -14.60 15.89 1.89
C ASN A 184 -13.59 16.03 3.06
N PRO A 185 -12.66 16.99 3.03
CA PRO A 185 -11.50 17.05 3.93
C PRO A 185 -11.85 17.42 5.38
N THR A 186 -13.06 17.93 5.63
CA THR A 186 -13.54 18.24 6.98
C THR A 186 -13.73 16.98 7.82
N ILE A 187 -14.09 15.86 7.17
CA ILE A 187 -14.31 14.56 7.81
C ILE A 187 -13.14 13.63 7.51
N PHE A 188 -12.68 13.58 6.26
CA PHE A 188 -11.75 12.56 5.80
C PHE A 188 -10.32 13.07 5.70
N LEU A 189 -9.38 12.19 6.06
CA LEU A 189 -7.96 12.34 5.76
C LEU A 189 -7.53 11.13 4.90
N PRO A 190 -7.28 11.31 3.59
CA PRO A 190 -6.78 10.23 2.75
C PRO A 190 -5.30 9.97 3.01
N VAL A 191 -4.93 8.70 3.05
CA VAL A 191 -3.54 8.21 3.09
C VAL A 191 -3.43 7.11 2.05
N LEU A 192 -2.46 7.23 1.14
CA LEU A 192 -2.21 6.25 0.10
C LEU A 192 -0.93 5.47 0.40
N VAL A 193 -0.99 4.15 0.29
CA VAL A 193 0.14 3.23 0.46
C VAL A 193 0.35 2.45 -0.85
N GLY A 194 1.53 2.62 -1.43
CA GLY A 194 1.96 1.93 -2.64
C GLY A 194 3.48 1.94 -2.77
N PHE A 195 4.00 1.23 -3.76
CA PHE A 195 5.45 1.02 -3.94
C PHE A 195 5.96 1.46 -5.32
N ASN A 196 5.11 2.14 -6.09
CA ASN A 196 5.53 2.92 -7.25
C ASN A 196 5.65 4.41 -6.88
N PRO A 197 6.58 5.15 -7.51
CA PRO A 197 6.51 6.60 -7.59
C PRO A 197 5.19 7.07 -8.19
N VAL A 198 4.70 8.25 -7.77
CA VAL A 198 3.43 8.82 -8.25
C VAL A 198 3.40 8.99 -9.77
N ASN A 199 4.51 9.39 -10.38
CA ASN A 199 4.61 9.54 -11.85
C ASN A 199 4.60 8.22 -12.62
N MET A 200 4.53 7.07 -11.92
CA MET A 200 4.36 5.74 -12.49
C MET A 200 3.00 5.11 -12.16
N ALA A 201 2.08 5.88 -11.55
CA ALA A 201 0.70 5.44 -11.35
C ALA A 201 0.00 5.25 -12.70
N ARG A 202 -1.10 4.48 -12.69
CA ARG A 202 -1.91 4.23 -13.88
C ARG A 202 -2.44 5.55 -14.45
N ASN A 203 -2.13 5.83 -15.71
CA ASN A 203 -2.64 6.99 -16.45
C ASN A 203 -3.70 6.62 -17.52
N ASP A 204 -4.13 5.36 -17.57
CA ASP A 204 -5.23 4.95 -18.42
C ASP A 204 -6.58 5.34 -17.77
N PRO A 205 -7.60 5.71 -18.56
CA PRO A 205 -8.93 6.00 -18.03
C PRO A 205 -9.50 4.85 -17.19
N ILE A 206 -10.24 5.22 -16.16
CA ILE A 206 -11.07 4.31 -15.37
C ILE A 206 -12.49 4.40 -15.92
N GLU A 207 -13.07 3.26 -16.32
CA GLU A 207 -14.35 3.22 -17.06
C GLU A 207 -15.51 3.93 -16.34
N ASP A 208 -15.58 3.78 -15.02
CA ASP A 208 -16.66 4.34 -14.19
C ASP A 208 -16.22 5.58 -13.39
N TRP A 209 -15.13 6.24 -13.76
CA TRP A 209 -14.59 7.41 -13.04
C TRP A 209 -14.12 8.54 -13.97
N ARG A 210 -14.09 9.77 -13.43
CA ARG A 210 -13.72 10.98 -14.19
C ARG A 210 -12.22 11.22 -14.32
N SER A 211 -11.41 10.52 -13.53
CA SER A 211 -9.97 10.70 -13.41
C SER A 211 -9.26 9.36 -13.57
N THR A 212 -7.97 9.41 -13.87
CA THR A 212 -7.06 8.26 -13.71
C THR A 212 -6.76 8.02 -12.23
N PHE A 213 -5.89 7.05 -11.92
CA PHE A 213 -5.44 6.82 -10.54
C PHE A 213 -4.66 8.01 -9.99
#